data_AF-E2C7B1-F1
#
_entry.id   AF-E2C7B1-F1
#
_cell.length_a   1.000
_cell.length_b   1.000
_cell.length_c   1.000
_cell.angle_alpha   90.00
_cell.angle_beta   90.00
_cell.angle_gamma   90.00
#
_symmetry.space_group_name_H-M   'P 1'
#
loop_
_entity.id
_entity.type
_entity.pdbx_description
1 polymer ?
#
loop_
_entity_poly.entity_id
_entity_poly.type
_entity_poly.pdbx_seq_one_letter_code
_entity_poly.pdbx_strand_id
1 'polypeptide(L)' 'IGPHFLPQRLTGRIYGQLLENELSKLLANMPLHIRAQLIYQHDGDPTHFCHKVREVLNAQFPDRWM' A
#
# COMPACT_ATOMS: atom_id res chain seq x y z
N ILE A 1 -1.28 -14.40 -3.49
CA ILE A 1 -0.78 -13.78 -2.25
C ILE A 1 -1.82 -14.05 -1.17
N GLY A 2 -1.41 -14.46 0.03
CA GLY A 2 -2.33 -14.70 1.15
C GLY A 2 -2.77 -13.41 1.86
N PRO A 3 -3.80 -13.45 2.72
CA PRO A 3 -4.23 -12.27 3.47
C PRO A 3 -3.13 -11.78 4.43
N HIS A 4 -3.04 -10.46 4.58
CA HIS A 4 -2.26 -9.81 5.65
C HIS A 4 -3.23 -9.17 6.63
N PHE A 5 -3.05 -9.42 7.93
CA PHE A 5 -3.97 -8.96 8.96
C PHE A 5 -3.48 -7.65 9.56
N LEU A 6 -4.34 -6.63 9.51
CA LEU A 6 -4.10 -5.35 10.15
C LEU A 6 -4.39 -5.42 11.66
N PRO A 7 -3.72 -4.59 12.48
CA PRO A 7 -4.09 -4.48 13.89
C PRO A 7 -5.53 -3.96 14.03
N GLN A 8 -6.20 -4.34 15.11
CA GLN A 8 -7.59 -3.94 15.39
C GLN A 8 -7.81 -2.42 15.33
N ARG A 9 -6.79 -1.63 15.69
CA ARG A 9 -6.83 -0.17 15.57
C ARG A 9 -5.92 0.27 14.43
N LEU A 10 -6.53 0.55 13.28
CA LEU A 10 -5.84 1.12 12.14
C LEU A 10 -5.72 2.64 12.30
N THR A 11 -4.52 3.16 12.01
CA THR A 11 -4.29 4.60 11.90
C THR A 11 -3.55 4.85 10.60
N GLY A 12 -3.64 6.06 10.04
CA GLY A 12 -2.91 6.38 8.81
C GLY A 12 -1.39 6.19 8.93
N ARG A 13 -0.81 6.34 10.13
CA ARG A 13 0.61 6.03 10.37
C ARG A 13 0.90 4.54 10.23
N ILE A 14 0.10 3.70 10.87
CA ILE A 14 0.24 2.23 10.80
C ILE A 14 0.03 1.75 9.36
N TYR A 15 -0.99 2.28 8.69
CA TYR A 15 -1.27 1.97 7.29
C TYR A 15 -0.12 2.41 6.37
N GLY A 16 0.41 3.62 6.54
CA GLY A 16 1.57 4.08 5.79
C GLY A 16 2.81 3.19 5.99
N GLN A 17 3.06 2.72 7.22
CA GLN A 17 4.15 1.79 7.51
C GLN A 17 3.98 0.43 6.83
N LEU A 18 2.74 -0.07 6.73
CA LEU A 18 2.42 -1.29 5.97
C LEU A 18 2.78 -1.12 4.49
N LEU A 19 2.33 -0.02 3.86
CA LEU A 19 2.62 0.25 2.45
C LEU A 19 4.12 0.40 2.20
N GLU A 20 4.81 1.11 3.09
CA GLU A 20 6.24 1.39 2.96
C GLU A 20 7.11 0.14 3.13
N ASN A 21 6.80 -0.71 4.13
CA ASN A 21 7.71 -1.77 4.56
C ASN A 21 7.23 -3.18 4.26
N GLU A 22 5.93 -3.44 4.31
CA GLU A 22 5.38 -4.79 4.25
C GLU A 22 4.84 -5.13 2.86
N LEU A 23 4.21 -4.18 2.17
CA LEU A 23 3.61 -4.41 0.85
C LEU A 23 4.65 -4.94 -0.15
N SER A 24 5.85 -4.36 -0.19
CA SER A 24 6.94 -4.83 -1.03
C SER A 24 7.34 -6.29 -0.76
N LYS A 25 7.30 -6.72 0.51
CA LYS A 25 7.60 -8.12 0.90
C LYS A 25 6.49 -9.07 0.45
N LEU A 26 5.23 -8.66 0.61
CA LEU A 26 4.07 -9.45 0.16
C LEU A 26 4.07 -9.67 -1.36
N LEU A 27 4.55 -8.67 -2.11
CA LEU A 27 4.65 -8.71 -3.57
C LEU A 27 5.96 -9.35 -4.07
N ALA A 28 6.90 -9.72 -3.19
CA ALA A 28 8.25 -10.15 -3.60
C ALA A 28 8.26 -11.38 -4.53
N ASN A 29 7.30 -12.29 -4.36
CA ASN A 29 7.14 -13.49 -5.19
C ASN A 29 6.49 -13.22 -6.56
N MET A 30 6.02 -11.98 -6.81
CA MET A 30 5.48 -11.62 -8.12
C MET A 30 6.61 -11.30 -9.12
N PRO A 31 6.49 -11.77 -10.38
CA PRO A 31 7.40 -11.36 -11.44
C PRO A 31 7.50 -9.84 -11.56
N LEU A 32 8.70 -9.34 -11.88
CA LEU A 32 8.96 -7.90 -11.95
C LEU A 32 8.04 -7.18 -12.94
N HIS A 33 7.78 -7.79 -14.10
CA HIS A 33 6.90 -7.21 -15.13
C HIS A 33 5.46 -7.03 -14.63
N ILE A 34 4.98 -7.89 -13.73
CA ILE A 34 3.67 -7.74 -13.09
C ILE A 34 3.72 -6.59 -12.08
N ARG A 35 4.74 -6.55 -11.21
CA ARG A 35 4.90 -5.47 -10.21
C ARG A 35 5.00 -4.09 -10.85
N ALA A 36 5.68 -3.98 -11.98
CA ALA A 36 5.83 -2.73 -12.73
C ALA A 36 4.52 -2.17 -13.28
N GLN A 37 3.46 -2.99 -13.38
CA GLN A 37 2.16 -2.63 -13.94
C GLN A 37 1.05 -2.58 -12.88
N LEU A 38 1.36 -2.81 -11.60
CA LEU A 38 0.35 -2.80 -10.54
C LEU A 38 -0.34 -1.44 -10.43
N ILE A 39 -1.65 -1.49 -10.22
CA ILE A 39 -2.48 -0.38 -9.79
C ILE A 39 -2.91 -0.67 -8.35
N TYR A 40 -2.72 0.29 -7.46
CA TYR A 40 -3.14 0.18 -6.07
C TYR A 40 -4.54 0.76 -5.88
N GLN A 41 -5.46 0.02 -5.29
CA GLN A 41 -6.81 0.51 -5.02
C GLN A 41 -7.18 0.27 -3.56
N HIS A 42 -7.75 1.29 -2.90
CA HIS A 42 -8.28 1.15 -1.54
C HIS A 42 -9.69 1.76 -1.43
N ASP A 43 -10.34 1.56 -0.28
CA ASP A 43 -11.65 2.11 -0.01
C ASP A 43 -11.58 3.57 0.52
N GLY A 44 -12.75 4.14 0.81
CA GLY A 44 -12.91 5.50 1.30
C GLY A 44 -12.57 5.73 2.78
N ASP A 45 -11.88 4.81 3.47
CA ASP A 45 -11.53 5.01 4.88
C ASP A 45 -10.58 6.23 5.05
N PRO A 46 -10.90 7.19 5.95
CA PRO A 46 -10.09 8.40 6.15
C PRO A 46 -8.62 8.15 6.48
N THR A 47 -8.32 7.01 7.12
CA THR A 47 -6.94 6.64 7.48
C THR A 47 -6.04 6.47 6.25
N HIS A 48 -6.62 6.10 5.11
CA HIS A 48 -5.90 5.91 3.85
C HIS A 48 -5.55 7.24 3.15
N PHE A 49 -6.15 8.36 3.55
CA PHE A 49 -5.95 9.66 2.90
C PHE A 49 -5.01 10.60 3.65
N CYS A 50 -4.31 10.10 4.69
CA CYS A 50 -3.37 10.94 5.43
C CYS A 50 -2.13 11.27 4.56
N HIS A 51 -1.44 12.36 4.91
CA HIS A 51 -0.30 12.86 4.13
C HIS A 51 0.78 11.79 3.88
N LYS A 52 1.22 11.10 4.93
CA LYS A 52 2.26 10.07 4.84
C LYS A 52 1.86 8.92 3.93
N VAL A 53 0.58 8.54 3.91
CA VAL A 53 0.09 7.46 3.02
C VAL A 53 0.16 7.90 1.57
N ARG A 54 -0.29 9.12 1.26
CA ARG A 54 -0.20 9.69 -0.10
C ARG A 54 1.24 9.81 -0.58
N GLU A 55 2.16 10.24 0.28
CA GLU A 55 3.60 10.29 -0.06
C GLU A 55 4.13 8.91 -0.44
N VAL A 56 3.80 7.88 0.34
CA VAL A 56 4.22 6.50 0.06
C VAL A 56 3.61 5.98 -1.25
N LEU A 57 2.31 6.23 -1.48
CA LEU A 57 1.62 5.80 -2.70
C LEU A 57 2.17 6.51 -3.94
N ASN A 58 2.42 7.82 -3.87
CA ASN A 58 3.04 8.58 -4.96
C ASN A 58 4.46 8.08 -5.27
N ALA A 59 5.22 7.68 -4.24
CA ALA A 59 6.57 7.15 -4.43
C ALA A 59 6.59 5.73 -5.04
N GLN A 60 5.66 4.85 -4.63
CA GLN A 60 5.66 3.45 -5.06
C GLN A 60 4.80 3.17 -6.30
N PHE A 61 3.69 3.89 -6.45
CA PHE A 61 2.68 3.71 -7.50
C PHE A 61 2.37 5.04 -8.20
N PRO A 62 3.38 5.77 -8.72
CA PRO A 62 3.13 7.06 -9.38
C PRO A 62 2.09 6.91 -10.48
N ASP A 63 1.05 7.76 -10.43
CA ASP A 63 -0.11 7.78 -11.34
C ASP A 63 -0.88 6.45 -11.44
N ARG A 64 -0.71 5.56 -10.46
CA ARG A 64 -1.27 4.19 -10.46
C ARG A 64 -1.88 3.82 -9.11
N TRP A 65 -2.50 4.77 -8.43
CA TRP A 65 -3.31 4.49 -7.24
C TRP A 65 -4.61 5.30 -7.23
N MET A 66 -5.68 4.72 -6.69
CA MET A 66 -7.01 5.36 -6.57
C MET A 66 -7.81 4.90 -5.36
#